data_AF-A0A9E2A3Z1-F1
#
_entry.id   AF-A0A9E2A3Z1-F1
#
_cell.length_a   1.000
_cell.length_b   1.000
_cell.length_c   1.000
_cell.angle_alpha   90.00
_cell.angle_beta   90.00
_cell.angle_gamma   90.00
#
_symmetry.space_group_name_H-M   'P 1'
#
loop_
_entity.id
_entity.type
_entity.pdbx_description
1 polymer ?
#
loop_
_entity_poly.entity_id
_entity_poly.type
_entity_poly.pdbx_seq_one_letter_code
_entity_poly.pdbx_strand_id
1 'polypeptide(L)'
;MAQHADDSYYVPHSTKWPIIGSVGMALMMGSAAYWVNESSVAPWTFLAGALVLIYMMFGWFGEVIRESESGMYNSQVDTSFRMGMLWFIASEVMFFAAFFGALFYARVLAVPWLGGEGAGAFTNEILWQGYDAVWPTAGPEKLGGPFAVVPAFGVPFVNTLILLTSGLTVTLAH
;
A
#
# COMPACT_ATOMS: atom_id res chain seq x y z
N MET A 1 22.57 12.50 31.14
CA MET A 1 22.67 13.84 30.54
C MET A 1 23.58 13.70 29.32
N ALA A 2 23.01 13.54 28.13
CA ALA A 2 23.79 13.55 26.90
C ALA A 2 24.13 15.02 26.59
N GLN A 3 25.42 15.31 26.48
CA GLN A 3 25.96 16.64 26.16
C GLN A 3 25.55 17.03 24.73
N HIS A 4 25.03 18.24 24.57
CA HIS A 4 24.92 18.91 23.28
C HIS A 4 26.30 19.00 22.62
N ALA A 5 26.49 18.26 21.53
CA ALA A 5 27.46 18.62 20.52
C ALA A 5 26.65 18.93 19.27
N ASP A 6 26.57 20.21 18.90
CA ASP A 6 25.94 20.65 17.64
C ASP A 6 26.53 19.95 16.39
N ASP A 7 27.67 19.26 16.56
CA ASP A 7 28.43 18.59 15.51
C ASP A 7 28.26 17.05 15.45
N SER A 8 27.55 16.41 16.39
CA SER A 8 27.38 14.96 16.37
C SER A 8 25.97 14.52 15.97
N TYR A 9 25.88 13.46 15.17
CA TYR A 9 24.61 12.86 14.76
C TYR A 9 23.94 12.16 15.94
N TYR A 10 22.60 12.18 15.99
CA TYR A 10 21.84 11.51 17.06
C TYR A 10 22.08 10.00 17.06
N VAL A 11 22.49 9.45 18.20
CA VAL A 11 22.65 8.01 18.42
C VAL A 11 21.52 7.54 19.35
N PRO A 12 20.57 6.73 18.85
CA PRO A 12 19.45 6.26 19.67
C PRO A 12 19.91 5.33 20.81
N HIS A 13 19.15 5.35 21.89
CA HIS A 13 19.27 4.36 22.96
C HIS A 13 18.58 3.04 22.56
N SER A 14 18.81 1.97 23.33
CA SER A 14 18.20 0.67 23.04
C SER A 14 16.67 0.73 23.09
N THR A 15 16.00 0.21 22.06
CA THR A 15 14.54 0.20 21.95
C THR A 15 13.97 -1.19 21.74
N LYS A 16 12.84 -1.47 22.37
CA LYS A 16 12.12 -2.77 22.30
C LYS A 16 11.08 -2.81 21.18
N TRP A 17 10.76 -1.68 20.56
CA TRP A 17 9.66 -1.60 19.59
C TRP A 17 9.86 -2.50 18.35
N PRO A 18 11.07 -2.64 17.77
CA PRO A 18 11.28 -3.50 16.60
C PRO A 18 10.90 -4.96 16.85
N ILE A 19 11.27 -5.54 18.00
CA ILE A 19 10.95 -6.96 18.27
C ILE A 19 9.46 -7.17 18.51
N ILE A 20 8.79 -6.22 19.19
CA ILE A 20 7.33 -6.26 19.39
C ILE A 20 6.63 -6.18 18.03
N GLY A 21 7.10 -5.30 17.15
CA GLY A 21 6.61 -5.17 15.77
C GLY A 21 6.76 -6.46 14.97
N SER A 22 7.93 -7.07 14.99
CA SER A 22 8.18 -8.35 14.31
C SER A 22 7.26 -9.47 14.78
N VAL A 23 7.01 -9.58 16.10
CA VAL A 23 6.07 -10.56 16.65
C VAL A 23 4.64 -10.28 16.18
N GLY A 24 4.21 -9.01 16.21
CA GLY A 24 2.90 -8.59 15.71
C GLY A 24 2.71 -8.92 14.22
N MET A 25 3.70 -8.59 13.39
CA MET A 25 3.68 -8.88 11.95
C MET A 25 3.67 -10.39 11.67
N ALA A 26 4.51 -11.17 12.36
CA ALA A 26 4.56 -12.62 12.18
C ALA A 26 3.21 -13.26 12.54
N LEU A 27 2.58 -12.80 13.63
CA LEU A 27 1.26 -13.27 14.04
C LEU A 27 0.19 -12.90 13.00
N MET A 28 0.18 -11.67 12.48
CA MET A 28 -0.77 -11.25 11.45
C MET A 28 -0.59 -12.00 10.13
N MET A 29 0.65 -12.13 9.65
CA MET A 29 0.92 -12.81 8.36
C MET A 29 0.69 -14.31 8.44
N GLY A 30 1.10 -14.95 9.53
CA GLY A 30 0.76 -16.34 9.80
C GLY A 30 -0.76 -16.51 9.83
N SER A 31 -1.46 -15.67 10.59
CA SER A 31 -2.91 -15.74 10.70
C SER A 31 -3.63 -15.48 9.38
N ALA A 32 -3.18 -14.53 8.56
CA ALA A 32 -3.73 -14.30 7.23
C ALA A 32 -3.64 -15.55 6.34
N ALA A 33 -2.54 -16.29 6.41
CA ALA A 33 -2.41 -17.56 5.70
C ALA A 33 -3.44 -18.60 6.20
N TYR A 34 -3.63 -18.72 7.53
CA TYR A 34 -4.68 -19.60 8.08
C TYR A 34 -6.09 -19.14 7.69
N TRP A 35 -6.31 -17.83 7.56
CA TRP A 35 -7.62 -17.28 7.21
C TRP A 35 -8.01 -17.62 5.77
N VAL A 36 -7.07 -17.52 4.83
CA VAL A 36 -7.28 -17.96 3.44
C VAL A 36 -7.59 -19.47 3.36
N ASN A 37 -7.16 -20.25 4.36
CA ASN A 37 -7.47 -21.68 4.51
C ASN A 37 -8.69 -21.95 5.41
N GLU A 38 -9.59 -20.97 5.56
CA GLU A 38 -10.88 -21.09 6.26
C GLU A 38 -10.79 -21.50 7.75
N SER A 39 -9.66 -21.25 8.41
CA SER A 39 -9.51 -21.52 9.84
C SER A 39 -10.35 -20.56 10.68
N SER A 40 -11.17 -21.11 11.57
CA SER A 40 -12.01 -20.36 12.51
C SER A 40 -11.22 -19.58 13.56
N VAL A 41 -9.97 -19.96 13.83
CA VAL A 41 -9.07 -19.30 14.79
C VAL A 41 -8.36 -18.09 14.17
N ALA A 42 -8.30 -18.01 12.84
CA ALA A 42 -7.56 -16.99 12.13
C ALA A 42 -8.05 -15.56 12.42
N PRO A 43 -9.36 -15.21 12.35
CA PRO A 43 -9.80 -13.84 12.62
C PRO A 43 -9.37 -13.32 14.01
N TRP A 44 -9.40 -14.19 15.02
CA TRP A 44 -9.02 -13.84 16.39
C TRP A 44 -7.51 -13.64 16.55
N THR A 45 -6.70 -14.52 15.97
CA THR A 45 -5.24 -14.39 16.01
C THR A 45 -4.74 -13.24 15.15
N PHE A 46 -5.41 -12.95 14.03
CA PHE A 46 -5.15 -11.78 13.20
C PHE A 46 -5.43 -10.49 13.99
N LEU A 47 -6.59 -10.41 14.66
CA LEU A 47 -6.93 -9.28 15.51
C LEU A 47 -5.93 -9.09 16.65
N ALA A 48 -5.50 -10.17 17.30
CA ALA A 48 -4.45 -10.11 18.32
C ALA A 48 -3.14 -9.53 17.77
N GLY A 49 -2.70 -9.98 16.59
CA GLY A 49 -1.53 -9.41 15.91
C GLY A 49 -1.69 -7.94 15.56
N ALA A 50 -2.87 -7.54 15.07
CA ALA A 50 -3.19 -6.15 14.77
C ALA A 50 -3.13 -5.26 16.02
N LEU A 51 -3.67 -5.73 17.16
CA LEU A 51 -3.59 -5.02 18.43
C LEU A 51 -2.14 -4.86 18.92
N VAL A 52 -1.29 -5.88 18.74
CA VAL A 52 0.15 -5.78 19.05
C VAL A 52 0.83 -4.72 18.18
N LEU A 53 0.53 -4.68 16.88
CA LEU A 53 1.08 -3.64 15.99
C LEU A 53 0.58 -2.24 16.34
N ILE A 54 -0.71 -2.09 16.62
CA ILE A 54 -1.28 -0.80 17.05
C ILE A 54 -0.59 -0.32 18.32
N TYR A 55 -0.46 -1.19 19.33
CA TYR A 55 0.27 -0.88 20.56
C TYR A 55 1.71 -0.46 20.30
N MET A 56 2.42 -1.19 19.43
CA MET A 56 3.78 -0.88 19.04
C MET A 56 3.88 0.48 18.33
N MET A 57 2.97 0.79 17.40
CA MET A 57 2.95 2.06 16.67
C MET A 57 2.69 3.24 17.60
N PHE A 58 1.69 3.16 18.48
CA PHE A 58 1.42 4.20 19.47
C PHE A 58 2.63 4.44 20.39
N GLY A 59 3.24 3.36 20.88
CA GLY A 59 4.41 3.45 21.75
C GLY A 59 5.65 4.00 21.05
N TRP A 60 5.94 3.54 19.83
CA TRP A 60 7.10 3.97 19.07
C TRP A 60 6.97 5.41 18.59
N PHE A 61 5.84 5.79 17.98
CA PHE A 61 5.64 7.18 17.55
C PHE A 61 5.61 8.14 18.74
N GLY A 62 5.03 7.73 19.87
CA GLY A 62 5.09 8.50 21.11
C GLY A 62 6.52 8.74 21.61
N GLU A 63 7.41 7.75 21.48
CA GLU A 63 8.83 7.91 21.79
C GLU A 63 9.48 8.94 20.85
N VAL A 64 9.33 8.77 19.53
CA VAL A 64 9.92 9.67 18.52
C VAL A 64 9.47 11.12 18.72
N ILE A 65 8.18 11.33 19.01
CA ILE A 65 7.65 12.67 19.31
C ILE A 65 8.30 13.25 20.56
N ARG A 66 8.40 12.47 21.64
CA ARG A 66 9.02 12.92 22.89
C ARG A 66 10.50 13.23 22.72
N GLU A 67 11.22 12.42 21.93
CA GLU A 67 12.62 12.67 21.60
C GLU A 67 12.80 13.98 20.82
N SER A 68 11.93 14.23 19.84
CA SER A 68 11.90 15.48 19.07
C SER A 68 11.65 16.70 19.97
N GLU A 69 10.58 16.66 20.78
CA GLU A 69 10.21 17.77 21.67
C GLU A 69 11.23 18.01 22.80
N SER A 70 12.02 16.99 23.16
CA SER A 70 13.11 17.13 24.12
C SER A 70 14.37 17.81 23.56
N GLY A 71 14.37 18.15 22.26
CA GLY A 71 15.48 18.85 21.60
C GLY A 71 16.68 17.96 21.29
N MET A 72 16.51 16.63 21.22
CA MET A 72 17.61 15.70 20.91
C MET A 72 17.98 15.64 19.43
N TYR A 73 17.16 16.20 18.54
CA TYR A 73 17.38 16.17 17.09
C TYR A 73 17.96 17.51 16.61
N ASN A 74 19.08 17.44 15.89
CA ASN A 74 19.70 18.59 15.22
C ASN A 74 19.28 18.69 13.74
N SER A 75 19.76 19.71 13.03
CA SER A 75 19.42 19.94 11.62
C SER A 75 19.83 18.80 10.67
N GLN A 76 20.89 18.05 11.01
CA GLN A 76 21.32 16.88 10.23
C GLN A 76 20.28 15.75 10.32
N VAL A 77 19.73 15.52 11.51
CA VAL A 77 18.68 14.53 11.75
C VAL A 77 17.37 14.94 11.07
N ASP A 78 16.99 16.22 11.14
CA ASP A 78 15.81 16.74 10.41
C ASP A 78 15.90 16.47 8.89
N THR A 79 17.07 16.76 8.31
CA THR A 79 17.33 16.47 6.89
C THR A 79 17.18 14.98 6.59
N SER A 80 17.69 14.11 7.47
CA SER A 80 17.60 12.66 7.32
C SER A 80 16.15 12.16 7.41
N PHE A 81 15.32 12.72 8.30
CA PHE A 81 13.89 12.40 8.36
C PHE A 81 13.15 12.79 7.09
N ARG A 82 13.42 13.98 6.53
CA ARG A 82 12.83 14.43 5.25
C ARG A 82 13.22 13.52 4.09
N MET A 83 14.50 13.14 4.03
CA MET A 83 14.97 12.18 3.03
C MET A 83 14.33 10.80 3.21
N GLY A 84 14.17 10.33 4.44
CA GLY A 84 13.47 9.08 4.75
C GLY A 84 12.01 9.09 4.29
N MET A 85 11.28 10.19 4.58
CA MET A 85 9.90 10.36 4.12
C MET A 85 9.80 10.42 2.59
N LEU A 86 10.74 11.10 1.93
CA LEU A 86 10.80 11.16 0.48
C LEU A 86 11.00 9.76 -0.14
N TRP A 87 11.93 8.96 0.40
CA TRP A 87 12.15 7.59 -0.07
C TRP A 87 10.95 6.67 0.21
N PHE A 88 10.28 6.85 1.34
CA PHE A 88 9.04 6.15 1.65
C PHE A 88 7.95 6.46 0.61
N ILE A 89 7.66 7.73 0.34
CA ILE A 89 6.69 8.16 -0.68
C ILE A 89 7.08 7.63 -2.07
N ALA A 90 8.37 7.68 -2.43
CA ALA A 90 8.85 7.13 -3.69
C ALA A 90 8.58 5.62 -3.80
N SER A 91 8.74 4.87 -2.71
CA SER A 91 8.43 3.44 -2.68
C SER A 91 6.94 3.14 -2.84
N GLU A 92 6.06 3.98 -2.27
CA GLU A 92 4.61 3.90 -2.47
C GLU A 92 4.22 4.18 -3.93
N VAL A 93 4.85 5.17 -4.58
CA VAL A 93 4.64 5.43 -6.02
C VAL A 93 4.99 4.20 -6.86
N MET A 94 6.10 3.51 -6.56
CA MET A 94 6.48 2.28 -7.26
C MET A 94 5.53 1.12 -6.99
N PHE A 95 5.01 1.00 -5.77
CA PHE A 95 3.96 0.04 -5.44
C PHE A 95 2.69 0.28 -6.28
N PHE A 96 2.22 1.53 -6.39
CA PHE A 96 1.09 1.88 -7.26
C PHE A 96 1.40 1.67 -8.75
N ALA A 97 2.64 1.93 -9.18
CA ALA A 97 3.08 1.68 -10.54
C ALA A 97 2.94 0.19 -10.93
N ALA A 98 3.11 -0.74 -9.98
CA ALA A 98 2.86 -2.16 -10.23
C ALA A 98 1.37 -2.45 -10.52
N PHE A 99 0.43 -1.82 -9.82
CA PHE A 99 -1.01 -1.99 -10.09
C PHE A 99 -1.44 -1.36 -11.40
N PHE A 100 -0.98 -0.14 -11.70
CA PHE A 100 -1.23 0.48 -13.01
C PHE A 100 -0.58 -0.29 -14.14
N GLY A 101 0.63 -0.83 -13.92
CA GLY A 101 1.32 -1.73 -14.83
C GLY A 101 0.52 -3.01 -15.08
N ALA A 102 -0.04 -3.63 -14.03
CA ALA A 102 -0.91 -4.79 -14.16
C ALA A 102 -2.20 -4.47 -14.93
N LEU A 103 -2.84 -3.32 -14.68
CA LEU A 103 -4.02 -2.87 -15.43
C LEU A 103 -3.69 -2.61 -16.90
N PHE A 104 -2.56 -1.95 -17.18
CA PHE A 104 -2.08 -1.70 -18.54
C PHE A 104 -1.81 -3.03 -19.25
N TYR A 105 -1.08 -3.93 -18.61
CA TYR A 105 -0.79 -5.26 -19.13
C TYR A 105 -2.08 -6.03 -19.46
N ALA A 106 -3.04 -6.05 -18.52
CA ALA A 106 -4.32 -6.72 -18.73
C ALA A 106 -5.09 -6.13 -19.92
N ARG A 107 -5.24 -4.81 -19.98
CA ARG A 107 -6.09 -4.14 -20.99
C ARG A 107 -5.45 -4.04 -22.38
N VAL A 108 -4.16 -3.72 -22.44
CA VAL A 108 -3.48 -3.36 -23.70
C VAL A 108 -2.77 -4.56 -24.33
N LEU A 109 -2.40 -5.56 -23.53
CA LEU A 109 -1.66 -6.72 -24.02
C LEU A 109 -2.46 -8.02 -23.87
N ALA A 110 -2.84 -8.39 -22.66
CA ALA A 110 -3.44 -9.69 -22.39
C ALA A 110 -4.81 -9.88 -23.07
N VAL A 111 -5.72 -8.90 -22.95
CA VAL A 111 -7.06 -9.00 -23.55
C VAL A 111 -7.00 -9.13 -25.09
N PRO A 112 -6.24 -8.30 -25.82
CA PRO A 112 -6.09 -8.48 -27.27
C PRO A 112 -5.41 -9.80 -27.68
N TRP A 113 -4.38 -10.26 -26.96
CA TRP A 113 -3.76 -11.55 -27.23
C TRP A 113 -4.72 -12.73 -27.05
N LEU A 114 -5.58 -12.66 -26.02
CA LEU A 114 -6.64 -13.65 -25.82
C LEU A 114 -7.71 -13.59 -26.91
N GLY A 115 -7.93 -12.42 -27.51
CA GLY A 115 -8.79 -12.21 -28.68
C GLY A 115 -8.16 -12.63 -30.01
N GLY A 116 -6.93 -13.14 -30.02
CA GLY A 116 -6.28 -13.64 -31.22
C GLY A 116 -5.29 -12.67 -31.89
N GLU A 117 -4.96 -11.53 -31.28
CA GLU A 117 -4.00 -10.59 -31.87
C GLU A 117 -2.58 -11.16 -31.91
N GLY A 118 -1.92 -11.06 -33.07
CA GLY A 118 -0.52 -11.46 -33.27
C GLY A 118 -0.31 -12.97 -33.06
N ALA A 119 0.62 -13.32 -32.16
CA ALA A 119 0.92 -14.72 -31.82
C ALA A 119 -0.22 -15.42 -31.07
N GLY A 120 -1.26 -14.70 -30.63
CA GLY A 120 -2.40 -15.21 -29.88
C GLY A 120 -3.49 -15.89 -30.73
N ALA A 121 -3.40 -15.86 -32.06
CA ALA A 121 -4.44 -16.38 -32.97
C ALA A 121 -4.84 -17.85 -32.66
N PHE A 122 -3.86 -18.74 -32.48
CA PHE A 122 -4.13 -20.13 -32.11
C PHE A 122 -4.71 -20.28 -30.70
N THR A 123 -4.40 -19.37 -29.77
CA THR A 123 -4.96 -19.37 -28.42
C THR A 123 -6.47 -19.12 -28.46
N ASN A 124 -6.93 -18.15 -29.27
CA ASN A 124 -8.35 -17.90 -29.45
C ASN A 124 -9.05 -19.06 -30.17
N GLU A 125 -8.46 -19.55 -31.26
CA GLU A 125 -9.04 -20.63 -32.07
C GLU A 125 -9.09 -22.00 -31.37
N ILE A 126 -8.19 -22.28 -30.42
CA ILE A 126 -8.12 -23.59 -29.74
C ILE A 126 -8.70 -23.53 -28.34
N LEU A 127 -8.35 -22.52 -27.54
CA LEU A 127 -8.71 -22.45 -26.12
C LEU A 127 -9.93 -21.57 -25.85
N TRP A 128 -10.06 -20.44 -26.56
CA TRP A 128 -11.06 -19.40 -26.26
C TRP A 128 -11.94 -19.07 -27.47
N GLN A 129 -12.51 -20.10 -28.09
CA GLN A 129 -13.29 -19.95 -29.32
C GLN A 129 -14.48 -19.00 -29.13
N GLY A 130 -14.55 -17.98 -29.99
CA GLY A 130 -15.62 -16.98 -29.95
C GLY A 130 -15.50 -15.95 -28.82
N TYR A 131 -14.36 -15.88 -28.13
CA TYR A 131 -14.06 -14.78 -27.24
C TYR A 131 -13.70 -13.52 -28.03
N ASP A 132 -14.39 -12.42 -27.74
CA ASP A 132 -14.13 -11.11 -28.33
C ASP A 132 -13.37 -10.21 -27.35
N ALA A 133 -12.34 -9.53 -27.84
CA ALA A 133 -11.46 -8.67 -27.05
C ALA A 133 -12.09 -7.29 -26.82
N VAL A 134 -13.14 -7.25 -26.01
CA VAL A 134 -13.81 -6.02 -25.60
C VAL A 134 -13.36 -5.56 -24.20
N TRP A 135 -13.49 -4.27 -23.93
CA TRP A 135 -13.24 -3.71 -22.60
C TRP A 135 -14.44 -2.87 -22.14
N PRO A 136 -14.95 -3.05 -20.91
CA PRO A 136 -14.51 -4.00 -19.88
C PRO A 136 -14.88 -5.46 -20.22
N THR A 137 -14.13 -6.41 -19.68
CA THR A 137 -14.35 -7.85 -19.88
C THR A 137 -14.10 -8.64 -18.60
N ALA A 138 -14.87 -9.72 -18.43
CA ALA A 138 -14.69 -10.73 -17.39
C ALA A 138 -13.64 -11.79 -17.76
N GLY A 139 -12.96 -11.61 -18.91
CA GLY A 139 -12.18 -12.65 -19.54
C GLY A 139 -13.05 -13.73 -20.20
N PRO A 140 -12.41 -14.71 -20.85
CA PRO A 140 -13.11 -15.73 -21.64
C PRO A 140 -13.94 -16.70 -20.79
N GLU A 141 -13.55 -16.97 -19.55
CA GLU A 141 -14.29 -17.84 -18.63
C GLU A 141 -15.47 -17.13 -17.93
N LYS A 142 -15.63 -15.81 -18.13
CA LYS A 142 -16.70 -14.98 -17.54
C LYS A 142 -16.82 -15.07 -16.01
N LEU A 143 -15.70 -15.33 -15.33
CA LEU A 143 -15.62 -15.35 -13.87
C LEU A 143 -15.75 -13.90 -13.34
N GLY A 144 -16.96 -13.46 -13.00
CA GLY A 144 -17.15 -12.13 -12.39
C GLY A 144 -18.45 -11.39 -12.72
N GLY A 145 -19.36 -11.98 -13.52
CA GLY A 145 -20.65 -11.36 -13.83
C GLY A 145 -20.54 -10.16 -14.79
N PRO A 146 -21.60 -9.34 -14.92
CA PRO A 146 -21.60 -8.19 -15.82
C PRO A 146 -20.73 -7.06 -15.28
N PHE A 147 -19.71 -6.66 -16.04
CA PHE A 147 -18.87 -5.52 -15.72
C PHE A 147 -19.47 -4.24 -16.33
N ALA A 148 -19.70 -3.24 -15.50
CA ALA A 148 -20.10 -1.91 -15.91
C ALA A 148 -18.99 -0.90 -15.58
N VAL A 149 -18.80 0.07 -16.46
CA VAL A 149 -17.92 1.20 -16.17
C VAL A 149 -18.65 2.11 -15.18
N VAL A 150 -17.99 2.44 -14.07
CA VAL A 150 -18.50 3.47 -13.15
C VAL A 150 -18.41 4.82 -13.86
N PRO A 151 -19.52 5.56 -14.02
CA PRO A 151 -19.49 6.84 -14.72
C PRO A 151 -18.61 7.85 -13.98
N ALA A 152 -17.79 8.59 -14.74
CA ALA A 152 -16.83 9.53 -14.18
C ALA A 152 -17.53 10.64 -13.37
N PHE A 153 -18.62 11.20 -13.90
CA PHE A 153 -19.36 12.34 -13.32
C PHE A 153 -20.36 11.97 -12.20
N GLY A 154 -20.11 10.87 -11.48
CA GLY A 154 -20.89 10.48 -10.31
C GLY A 154 -20.06 10.59 -9.02
N VAL A 155 -20.08 9.51 -8.23
CA VAL A 155 -19.29 9.39 -6.99
C VAL A 155 -17.78 9.64 -7.21
N PRO A 156 -17.13 9.15 -8.29
CA PRO A 156 -15.70 9.41 -8.48
C PRO A 156 -15.37 10.90 -8.59
N PHE A 157 -16.17 11.67 -9.33
CA PHE A 157 -15.96 13.12 -9.45
C PHE A 157 -16.09 13.85 -8.12
N VAL A 158 -17.11 13.52 -7.32
CA VAL A 158 -17.30 14.10 -5.98
C VAL A 158 -16.10 13.78 -5.08
N ASN A 159 -15.62 12.53 -5.10
CA ASN A 159 -14.43 12.15 -4.33
C ASN A 159 -13.18 12.92 -4.76
N THR A 160 -13.00 13.16 -6.06
CA THR A 160 -11.90 14.01 -6.56
C THR A 160 -12.00 15.43 -6.01
N LEU A 161 -13.19 16.04 -6.00
CA LEU A 161 -13.38 17.36 -5.42
C LEU A 161 -13.09 17.38 -3.91
N ILE A 162 -13.52 16.36 -3.17
CA ILE A 162 -13.24 16.24 -1.73
C ILE A 162 -11.72 16.17 -1.48
N LEU A 163 -10.99 15.34 -2.24
CA LEU A 163 -9.55 15.20 -2.07
C LEU A 163 -8.79 16.48 -2.46
N LEU A 164 -9.19 17.16 -3.54
CA LEU A 164 -8.56 18.42 -3.95
C LEU A 164 -8.82 19.55 -2.95
N THR A 165 -10.05 19.66 -2.45
CA THR A 165 -10.39 20.65 -1.42
C THR A 165 -9.67 20.35 -0.10
N SER A 166 -9.59 19.09 0.30
CA SER A 166 -8.77 18.68 1.46
C SER A 166 -7.30 19.03 1.26
N GLY A 167 -6.73 18.79 0.08
CA GLY A 167 -5.35 19.17 -0.24
C GLY A 167 -5.11 20.67 -0.10
N LEU A 168 -6.01 21.50 -0.65
CA LEU A 168 -5.96 22.95 -0.49
C LEU A 168 -5.99 23.37 0.99
N THR A 169 -6.87 22.78 1.80
CA THR A 169 -6.94 23.12 3.24
C THR A 169 -5.67 22.76 4.00
N VAL A 170 -4.99 21.66 3.63
CA VAL A 170 -3.69 21.29 4.21
C VAL A 170 -2.61 22.28 3.80
N THR A 171 -2.57 22.72 2.54
CA THR A 171 -1.62 23.74 2.08
C THR A 171 -1.83 25.09 2.77
N LEU A 172 -3.08 25.46 3.08
CA LEU A 172 -3.38 26.70 3.81
C LEU A 172 -3.01 26.63 5.30
N ALA A 173 -3.02 25.43 5.89
CA ALA A 173 -2.64 25.22 7.29
C ALA A 173 -1.12 25.13 7.50
N HIS A 174 -0.37 24.83 6.44
CA HIS A 174 1.09 24.75 6.44
C HIS A 174 1.74 26.14 6.39
#